data_AF-A0A8H2WP02-F1
#
_entry.id   AF-A0A8H2WP02-F1
#
_cell.length_a   1.000
_cell.length_b   1.000
_cell.length_c   1.000
_cell.angle_alpha   90.00
_cell.angle_beta   90.00
_cell.angle_gamma   90.00
#
_symmetry.space_group_name_H-M   'P 1'
#
loop_
_entity.id
_entity.type
_entity.pdbx_description
1 polymer ?
#
loop_
_entity_poly.entity_id
_entity_poly.type
_entity_poly.pdbx_seq_one_letter_code
_entity_poly.pdbx_strand_id
1 'polypeptide(L)'
;MSRPEYQAPPEIYYNDVEAKKYTGNTRNQEIQSQMTLRALELLNLPEGDSPLLLDIGCGSGLSGEILDEHGYNWVGVDIAPSMLEVALEREVEGDLFLQDIGQGFGFRPGSFDGAISVSVLQWLCNADASTHSPPARLARFFQTLHASLTRSARAVLQFYPQSDDQIQLIMGIAMKSGFQGGLVIDYPNSRKAKKYFLCLFSGGSSESGASKAKVELPKGLDGEDPDRERENVQFERRREKFKSRQKRRSIKDKDSREWILRKKELYRKRGKESVPNDSKYTGRQRKPIF
;
A
#
# COMPACT_ATOMS: atom_id res chain seq x y z
N MET A 1 -0.07 -19.27 16.20
CA MET A 1 0.71 -18.09 16.61
C MET A 1 -0.26 -17.01 17.04
N SER A 2 0.04 -16.28 18.11
CA SER A 2 -0.73 -15.10 18.51
C SER A 2 -0.60 -14.02 17.44
N ARG A 3 -1.62 -13.17 17.28
CA ARG A 3 -1.55 -12.06 16.33
C ARG A 3 -0.44 -11.08 16.74
N PRO A 4 0.33 -10.49 15.79
CA PRO A 4 1.42 -9.56 16.12
C PRO A 4 0.99 -8.41 17.04
N GLU A 5 -0.20 -7.87 16.79
CA GLU A 5 -0.70 -6.71 17.52
C GLU A 5 -0.95 -6.97 19.02
N TYR A 6 -1.00 -8.23 19.46
CA TYR A 6 -1.11 -8.59 20.89
C TYR A 6 0.24 -8.79 21.59
N GLN A 7 1.34 -8.77 20.84
CA GLN A 7 2.66 -9.06 21.39
C GLN A 7 3.39 -7.78 21.78
N ALA A 8 3.38 -6.79 20.89
CA ALA A 8 4.03 -5.50 21.10
C ALA A 8 3.50 -4.47 20.10
N PRO A 9 3.69 -3.16 20.36
CA PRO A 9 3.45 -2.10 19.37
C PRO A 9 4.23 -2.35 18.08
N PRO A 10 3.75 -1.89 16.90
CA PRO A 10 4.36 -2.24 15.61
C PRO A 10 5.83 -1.81 15.49
N GLU A 11 6.20 -0.65 16.03
CA GLU A 11 7.56 -0.12 16.04
C GLU A 11 8.52 -0.91 16.94
N ILE A 12 8.00 -1.72 17.86
CA ILE A 12 8.78 -2.61 18.73
C ILE A 12 8.75 -4.05 18.18
N TYR A 13 7.58 -4.51 17.72
CA TYR A 13 7.39 -5.84 17.15
C TYR A 13 8.29 -6.05 15.92
N TYR A 14 8.27 -5.10 14.98
CA TYR A 14 9.08 -5.13 13.77
C TYR A 14 10.45 -4.49 13.99
N ASN A 15 11.24 -5.05 14.92
CA ASN A 15 12.66 -4.73 15.06
C ASN A 15 13.50 -5.28 13.88
N ASP A 16 14.81 -5.00 13.87
CA ASP A 16 15.74 -5.37 12.79
C ASP A 16 15.68 -6.85 12.38
N VAL A 17 15.48 -7.75 13.35
CA VAL A 17 15.43 -9.19 13.11
C VAL A 17 14.07 -9.58 12.50
N GLU A 18 12.98 -9.16 13.13
CA GLU A 18 11.64 -9.54 12.69
C GLU A 18 11.27 -8.87 11.36
N ALA A 19 11.72 -7.64 11.11
CA ALA A 19 11.55 -6.95 9.82
C ALA A 19 12.22 -7.71 8.67
N LYS A 20 13.49 -8.12 8.84
CA LYS A 20 14.24 -8.90 7.83
C LYS A 20 13.62 -10.28 7.62
N LYS A 21 13.22 -10.96 8.69
CA LYS A 21 12.55 -12.26 8.63
C LYS A 21 11.18 -12.18 7.95
N TYR A 22 10.36 -11.19 8.31
CA TYR A 22 9.05 -10.95 7.71
C TYR A 22 9.21 -10.72 6.20
N THR A 23 10.16 -9.87 5.83
CA THR A 23 10.42 -9.50 4.45
C THR A 23 11.01 -10.63 3.64
N GLY A 24 11.92 -11.43 4.20
CA GLY A 24 12.54 -12.58 3.53
C GLY A 24 11.63 -13.80 3.38
N ASN A 25 10.48 -13.83 4.06
CA ASN A 25 9.55 -14.94 3.98
C ASN A 25 8.74 -14.90 2.67
N THR A 26 9.01 -15.84 1.76
CA THR A 26 8.37 -15.92 0.45
C THR A 26 6.85 -16.03 0.50
N ARG A 27 6.29 -16.70 1.52
CA ARG A 27 4.83 -16.78 1.71
C ARG A 27 4.25 -15.42 2.07
N ASN A 28 4.91 -14.64 2.92
CA ASN A 28 4.47 -13.30 3.27
C ASN A 28 4.54 -12.37 2.05
N GLN A 29 5.63 -12.45 1.27
CA GLN A 29 5.78 -11.68 0.04
C GLN A 29 4.63 -11.96 -0.94
N GLU A 30 4.31 -13.22 -1.18
CA GLU A 30 3.22 -13.61 -2.08
C GLU A 30 1.85 -13.10 -1.59
N ILE A 31 1.55 -13.28 -0.30
CA ILE A 31 0.27 -12.82 0.27
C ILE A 31 0.15 -11.30 0.20
N GLN A 32 1.20 -10.54 0.56
CA GLN A 32 1.22 -9.09 0.45
C GLN A 32 1.08 -8.63 -1.00
N SER A 33 1.70 -9.35 -1.94
CA SER A 33 1.59 -9.04 -3.36
C SER A 33 0.16 -9.20 -3.88
N GLN A 34 -0.47 -10.35 -3.59
CA GLN A 34 -1.86 -10.61 -3.97
C GLN A 34 -2.83 -9.57 -3.38
N MET A 35 -2.68 -9.22 -2.10
CA MET A 35 -3.54 -8.23 -1.46
C MET A 35 -3.32 -6.82 -2.02
N THR A 36 -2.07 -6.45 -2.35
CA THR A 36 -1.76 -5.14 -2.96
C THR A 36 -2.35 -5.05 -4.37
N LEU A 37 -2.19 -6.08 -5.19
CA LEU A 37 -2.77 -6.13 -6.53
C LEU A 37 -4.30 -6.04 -6.48
N ARG A 38 -4.93 -6.74 -5.53
CA ARG A 38 -6.37 -6.64 -5.30
C ARG A 38 -6.79 -5.26 -4.83
N ALA A 39 -6.01 -4.62 -3.95
CA ALA A 39 -6.28 -3.26 -3.51
C ALA A 39 -6.22 -2.26 -4.68
N LEU A 40 -5.22 -2.38 -5.57
CA LEU A 40 -5.09 -1.58 -6.79
C LEU A 40 -6.27 -1.78 -7.75
N GLU A 41 -6.74 -3.01 -7.92
CA GLU A 41 -7.93 -3.30 -8.72
C GLU A 41 -9.18 -2.59 -8.18
N LEU A 42 -9.38 -2.65 -6.86
CA LEU A 42 -10.50 -1.99 -6.17
C LEU A 42 -10.37 -0.45 -6.20
N LEU A 43 -9.14 0.05 -6.18
CA LEU A 43 -8.83 1.48 -6.27
C LEU A 43 -9.27 2.05 -7.64
N ASN A 44 -9.18 1.25 -8.71
CA ASN A 44 -9.72 1.55 -10.04
C ASN A 44 -9.41 2.99 -10.48
N LEU A 45 -8.12 3.32 -10.48
CA LEU A 45 -7.61 4.62 -10.93
C LEU A 45 -7.85 4.82 -12.44
N PRO A 46 -8.07 6.06 -12.90
CA PRO A 46 -8.24 6.36 -14.31
C PRO A 46 -6.96 6.04 -15.12
N GLU A 47 -7.14 5.58 -16.35
CA GLU A 47 -6.03 5.34 -17.29
C GLU A 47 -5.48 6.67 -17.82
N GLY A 48 -4.16 6.81 -17.92
CA GLY A 48 -3.49 7.90 -18.67
C GLY A 48 -2.87 9.00 -17.82
N ASP A 49 -3.29 9.17 -16.57
CA ASP A 49 -2.63 10.08 -15.62
C ASP A 49 -1.49 9.35 -14.87
N SER A 50 -0.58 10.13 -14.30
CA SER A 50 0.50 9.63 -13.43
C SER A 50 0.14 9.91 -11.96
N PRO A 51 -0.84 9.19 -11.37
CA PRO A 51 -1.41 9.54 -10.07
C PRO A 51 -0.37 9.45 -8.96
N LEU A 52 -0.52 10.30 -7.95
CA LEU A 52 0.25 10.24 -6.72
C LEU A 52 -0.53 9.47 -5.65
N LEU A 53 0.04 8.36 -5.20
CA LEU A 53 -0.58 7.47 -4.21
C LEU A 53 0.07 7.59 -2.83
N LEU A 54 -0.74 7.38 -1.79
CA LEU A 54 -0.25 7.20 -0.43
C LEU A 54 -0.30 5.72 -0.05
N ASP A 55 0.85 5.12 0.26
CA ASP A 55 0.96 3.77 0.81
C ASP A 55 1.07 3.84 2.35
N ILE A 56 -0.02 3.51 3.02
CA ILE A 56 -0.21 3.67 4.46
C ILE A 56 0.20 2.39 5.18
N GLY A 57 1.25 2.48 6.00
CA GLY A 57 1.93 1.34 6.61
C GLY A 57 2.69 0.56 5.55
N CYS A 58 3.54 1.27 4.80
CA CYS A 58 4.26 0.72 3.64
C CYS A 58 5.29 -0.36 4.02
N GLY A 59 5.63 -0.46 5.31
CA GLY A 59 6.53 -1.46 5.85
C GLY A 59 7.87 -1.50 5.11
N SER A 60 8.28 -2.69 4.72
CA SER A 60 9.50 -2.95 3.96
C SER A 60 9.37 -2.72 2.45
N GLY A 61 8.33 -1.99 2.02
CA GLY A 61 8.12 -1.58 0.64
C GLY A 61 7.58 -2.67 -0.29
N LEU A 62 7.02 -3.77 0.24
CA LEU A 62 6.45 -4.85 -0.57
C LEU A 62 5.29 -4.37 -1.46
N SER A 63 4.42 -3.54 -0.91
CA SER A 63 3.34 -2.88 -1.66
C SER A 63 3.91 -1.82 -2.61
N GLY A 64 4.87 -1.03 -2.13
CA GLY A 64 5.57 -0.01 -2.91
C GLY A 64 6.25 -0.51 -4.19
N GLU A 65 6.92 -1.66 -4.15
CA GLU A 65 7.52 -2.27 -5.37
C GLU A 65 6.46 -2.58 -6.43
N ILE A 66 5.25 -2.97 -6.02
CA ILE A 66 4.15 -3.21 -6.95
C ILE A 66 3.65 -1.88 -7.52
N LEU A 67 3.61 -0.82 -6.72
CA LEU A 67 3.30 0.53 -7.22
C LEU A 67 4.34 0.98 -8.25
N ASP A 68 5.63 0.74 -7.99
CA ASP A 68 6.74 1.03 -8.91
C ASP A 68 6.56 0.26 -10.23
N GLU A 69 6.24 -1.04 -10.17
CA GLU A 69 6.00 -1.88 -11.34
C GLU A 69 4.81 -1.42 -12.20
N HIS A 70 3.78 -0.85 -11.57
CA HIS A 70 2.64 -0.25 -12.28
C HIS A 70 2.90 1.20 -12.71
N GLY A 71 4.08 1.75 -12.37
CA GLY A 71 4.52 3.08 -12.78
C GLY A 71 3.85 4.22 -12.04
N TYR A 72 3.32 3.97 -10.84
CA TYR A 72 2.73 5.00 -9.98
C TYR A 72 3.81 5.77 -9.23
N ASN A 73 3.57 7.07 -9.02
CA ASN A 73 4.34 7.82 -8.03
C ASN A 73 3.67 7.61 -6.68
N TRP A 74 4.46 7.44 -5.62
CA TRP A 74 3.87 7.20 -4.31
C TRP A 74 4.74 7.69 -3.16
N VAL A 75 4.07 7.95 -2.05
CA VAL A 75 4.67 8.26 -0.75
C VAL A 75 4.29 7.14 0.22
N GLY A 76 5.27 6.56 0.89
CA GLY A 76 5.10 5.55 1.92
C GLY A 76 5.24 6.14 3.32
N VAL A 77 4.36 5.71 4.22
CA VAL A 77 4.47 6.03 5.66
C VAL A 77 4.47 4.75 6.47
N ASP A 78 5.36 4.63 7.44
CA ASP A 78 5.35 3.53 8.42
C ASP A 78 5.88 4.01 9.77
N ILE A 79 5.45 3.37 10.85
CA ILE A 79 5.88 3.71 12.22
C ILE A 79 7.13 2.93 12.64
N ALA A 80 7.44 1.80 11.98
CA ALA A 80 8.56 0.93 12.32
C ALA A 80 9.84 1.33 11.56
N PRO A 81 10.87 1.88 12.25
CA PRO A 81 12.10 2.32 11.59
C PRO A 81 12.82 1.18 10.85
N SER A 82 12.90 0.00 11.46
CA SER A 82 13.58 -1.16 10.86
C SER A 82 12.87 -1.64 9.58
N MET A 83 11.54 -1.48 9.47
CA MET A 83 10.82 -1.79 8.23
C MET A 83 11.20 -0.81 7.12
N LEU A 84 11.26 0.49 7.43
CA LEU A 84 11.68 1.52 6.46
C LEU A 84 13.14 1.36 6.04
N GLU A 85 14.02 0.93 6.95
CA GLU A 85 15.41 0.61 6.61
C GLU A 85 15.48 -0.52 5.57
N VAL A 86 14.72 -1.59 5.77
CA VAL A 86 14.63 -2.67 4.77
C VAL A 86 14.05 -2.16 3.44
N ALA A 87 13.06 -1.26 3.45
CA ALA A 87 12.55 -0.65 2.22
C ALA A 87 13.63 0.17 1.48
N LEU A 88 14.48 0.90 2.22
CA LEU A 88 15.62 1.63 1.67
C LEU A 88 16.67 0.69 1.06
N GLU A 89 16.99 -0.42 1.74
CA GLU A 89 17.90 -1.47 1.25
C GLU A 89 17.40 -2.11 -0.05
N ARG A 90 16.07 -2.23 -0.20
CA ARG A 90 15.41 -2.75 -1.42
C ARG A 90 15.34 -1.75 -2.56
N GLU A 91 15.73 -0.50 -2.30
CA GLU A 91 15.83 0.56 -3.30
C GLU A 91 14.50 0.91 -3.98
N VAL A 92 13.41 0.91 -3.19
CA VAL A 92 12.10 1.38 -3.65
C VAL A 92 12.15 2.81 -4.18
N GLU A 93 11.29 3.15 -5.13
CA GLU A 93 11.31 4.48 -5.76
C GLU A 93 10.54 5.54 -4.97
N GLY A 94 9.51 5.12 -4.22
CA GLY A 94 8.70 6.03 -3.39
C GLY A 94 9.50 6.72 -2.28
N ASP A 95 9.01 7.88 -1.88
CA ASP A 95 9.52 8.60 -0.72
C ASP A 95 8.97 7.98 0.56
N LEU A 96 9.84 7.75 1.55
CA LEU A 96 9.51 7.04 2.78
C LEU A 96 9.55 7.97 3.98
N PHE A 97 8.53 7.93 4.82
CA PHE A 97 8.43 8.74 6.04
C PHE A 97 8.17 7.87 7.27
N LEU A 98 8.95 8.12 8.33
CA LEU A 98 8.69 7.57 9.65
C LEU A 98 7.53 8.34 10.30
N GLN A 99 6.36 7.71 10.44
CA GLN A 99 5.14 8.37 10.87
C GLN A 99 4.16 7.43 11.58
N ASP A 100 3.65 7.86 12.74
CA ASP A 100 2.48 7.25 13.37
C ASP A 100 1.20 7.76 12.70
N ILE A 101 0.49 6.86 12.01
CA ILE A 101 -0.76 7.18 11.30
C ILE A 101 -1.91 7.51 12.27
N GLY A 102 -1.84 7.09 13.54
CA GLY A 102 -2.82 7.42 14.58
C GLY A 102 -2.76 8.88 15.02
N GLN A 103 -1.65 9.57 14.75
CA GLN A 103 -1.51 11.03 14.93
C GLN A 103 -2.04 11.82 13.73
N GLY A 104 -2.37 11.12 12.63
CA GLY A 104 -2.82 11.68 11.37
C GLY A 104 -1.68 12.20 10.50
N PHE A 105 -2.04 12.74 9.34
CA PHE A 105 -1.11 13.17 8.32
C PHE A 105 -0.87 14.68 8.30
N GLY A 106 0.35 15.06 7.91
CA GLY A 106 0.77 16.45 7.71
C GLY A 106 0.81 16.89 6.23
N PHE A 107 0.10 16.20 5.34
CA PHE A 107 0.08 16.54 3.92
C PHE A 107 -0.88 17.68 3.62
N ARG A 108 -0.66 18.38 2.50
CA ARG A 108 -1.57 19.43 2.04
C ARG A 108 -2.92 18.82 1.63
N PRO A 109 -4.04 19.55 1.78
CA PRO A 109 -5.32 19.04 1.32
C PRO A 109 -5.32 18.70 -0.17
N GLY A 110 -5.89 17.54 -0.55
CA GLY A 110 -5.95 17.10 -1.94
C GLY A 110 -4.61 16.78 -2.59
N SER A 111 -3.64 16.26 -1.81
CA SER A 111 -2.33 15.87 -2.33
C SER A 111 -2.33 14.56 -3.10
N PHE A 112 -3.19 13.59 -2.73
CA PHE A 112 -3.14 12.23 -3.26
C PHE A 112 -4.38 11.87 -4.07
N ASP A 113 -4.17 11.22 -5.21
CA ASP A 113 -5.23 10.73 -6.10
C ASP A 113 -5.83 9.40 -5.61
N GLY A 114 -5.13 8.72 -4.71
CA GLY A 114 -5.62 7.54 -4.03
C GLY A 114 -4.75 7.13 -2.86
N ALA A 115 -5.26 6.24 -2.03
CA ALA A 115 -4.49 5.63 -0.95
C ALA A 115 -4.70 4.12 -0.90
N ILE A 116 -3.63 3.40 -0.59
CA ILE A 116 -3.70 1.97 -0.27
C ILE A 116 -3.15 1.74 1.13
N SER A 117 -3.63 0.67 1.75
CA SER A 117 -3.09 0.18 3.02
C SER A 117 -3.29 -1.32 3.07
N VAL A 118 -2.24 -2.08 3.38
CA VAL A 118 -2.31 -3.55 3.37
C VAL A 118 -1.80 -4.11 4.69
N SER A 119 -2.71 -4.72 5.46
CA SER A 119 -2.43 -5.34 6.75
C SER A 119 -2.08 -4.35 7.88
N VAL A 120 -2.70 -3.16 7.93
CA VAL A 120 -2.29 -2.07 8.85
C VAL A 120 -3.39 -1.61 9.80
N LEU A 121 -4.63 -1.42 9.34
CA LEU A 121 -5.66 -0.70 10.10
C LEU A 121 -5.99 -1.34 11.47
N GLN A 122 -5.82 -2.66 11.61
CA GLN A 122 -6.05 -3.37 12.87
C GLN A 122 -5.12 -2.90 14.01
N TRP A 123 -3.93 -2.37 13.70
CA TRP A 123 -3.00 -1.85 14.70
C TRP A 123 -3.55 -0.61 15.41
N LEU A 124 -4.35 0.22 14.73
CA LEU A 124 -4.99 1.38 15.36
C LEU A 124 -6.10 1.02 16.34
N CYS A 125 -6.52 -0.24 16.37
CA CYS A 125 -7.54 -0.72 17.30
C CYS A 125 -6.95 -1.11 18.67
N ASN A 126 -5.62 -1.13 18.82
CA ASN A 126 -4.97 -1.47 20.07
C ASN A 126 -4.57 -0.22 20.86
N ALA A 127 -4.66 -0.35 22.18
CA ALA A 127 -4.29 0.69 23.14
C ALA A 127 -2.96 0.34 23.80
N ASP A 128 -1.88 0.47 23.05
CA ASP A 128 -0.53 0.11 23.48
C ASP A 128 0.08 1.04 24.55
N ALA A 129 -0.47 2.24 24.71
CA ALA A 129 -0.09 3.21 25.73
C ALA A 129 -1.33 3.75 26.45
N SER A 130 -1.18 4.24 27.69
CA SER A 130 -2.29 4.79 28.48
C SER A 130 -2.97 6.00 27.83
N THR A 131 -2.26 6.71 26.95
CA THR A 131 -2.78 7.84 26.17
C THR A 131 -3.51 7.41 24.90
N HIS A 132 -3.44 6.12 24.52
CA HIS A 132 -4.07 5.63 23.30
C HIS A 132 -5.57 5.39 23.51
N SER A 133 -6.37 6.19 22.83
CA SER A 133 -7.79 5.92 22.60
C SER A 133 -7.96 5.46 21.15
N PRO A 134 -8.27 4.17 20.88
CA PRO A 134 -8.46 3.67 19.53
C PRO A 134 -9.50 4.45 18.71
N PRO A 135 -10.69 4.82 19.26
CA PRO A 135 -11.63 5.66 18.53
C PRO A 135 -11.06 7.05 18.17
N ALA A 136 -10.30 7.69 19.05
CA ALA A 136 -9.71 8.99 18.78
C ALA A 136 -8.58 8.92 17.73
N ARG A 137 -7.73 7.89 17.81
CA ARG A 137 -6.67 7.62 16.83
C ARG A 137 -7.25 7.31 15.45
N LEU A 138 -8.28 6.47 15.36
CA LEU A 138 -9.02 6.20 14.13
C LEU A 138 -9.67 7.47 13.56
N ALA A 139 -10.27 8.30 14.40
CA ALA A 139 -10.89 9.56 13.95
C ALA A 139 -9.85 10.51 13.37
N ARG A 140 -8.71 10.67 14.06
CA ARG A 140 -7.61 11.50 13.59
C ARG A 140 -7.03 10.99 12.26
N PHE A 141 -6.84 9.68 12.16
CA PHE A 141 -6.40 9.01 10.94
C PHE A 141 -7.34 9.30 9.77
N PHE A 142 -8.63 8.98 9.89
CA PHE A 142 -9.58 9.14 8.78
C PHE A 142 -9.84 10.60 8.42
N GLN A 143 -9.91 11.53 9.37
CA GLN A 143 -10.07 12.96 9.08
C GLN A 143 -8.91 13.51 8.25
N THR A 144 -7.68 13.20 8.65
CA THR A 144 -6.49 13.69 7.93
C THR A 144 -6.27 12.94 6.61
N LEU A 145 -6.64 11.65 6.54
CA LEU A 145 -6.65 10.91 5.27
C LEU A 145 -7.61 11.56 4.28
N HIS A 146 -8.86 11.79 4.71
CA HIS A 146 -9.89 12.40 3.89
C HIS A 146 -9.45 13.78 3.39
N ALA A 147 -8.87 14.61 4.27
CA ALA A 147 -8.35 15.92 3.90
C ALA A 147 -7.24 15.82 2.84
N SER A 148 -6.35 14.82 2.95
CA SER A 148 -5.19 14.66 2.07
C SER A 148 -5.54 14.12 0.67
N LEU A 149 -6.74 13.56 0.48
CA LEU A 149 -7.19 12.95 -0.76
C LEU A 149 -7.88 13.97 -1.68
N THR A 150 -7.68 13.84 -3.00
CA THR A 150 -8.38 14.68 -4.00
C THR A 150 -9.88 14.39 -4.01
N ARG A 151 -10.67 15.32 -4.56
CA ARG A 151 -12.11 15.10 -4.75
C ARG A 151 -12.29 13.93 -5.72
N SER A 152 -13.07 12.93 -5.30
CA SER A 152 -13.29 11.66 -6.02
C SER A 152 -12.18 10.61 -5.91
N ALA A 153 -11.12 10.87 -5.13
CA ALA A 153 -10.13 9.85 -4.81
C ALA A 153 -10.75 8.68 -4.04
N ARG A 154 -10.12 7.51 -4.18
CA ARG A 154 -10.49 6.31 -3.45
C ARG A 154 -9.39 5.93 -2.46
N ALA A 155 -9.78 5.31 -1.36
CA ALA A 155 -8.84 4.67 -0.45
C ALA A 155 -9.25 3.21 -0.25
N VAL A 156 -8.31 2.28 -0.43
CA VAL A 156 -8.56 0.85 -0.24
C VAL A 156 -7.65 0.32 0.85
N LEU A 157 -8.25 -0.08 1.97
CA LEU A 157 -7.53 -0.51 3.16
C LEU A 157 -7.85 -1.97 3.46
N GLN A 158 -6.91 -2.86 3.19
CA GLN A 158 -6.98 -4.25 3.61
C GLN A 158 -6.56 -4.36 5.09
N PHE A 159 -7.36 -5.07 5.89
CA PHE A 159 -7.08 -5.26 7.31
C PHE A 159 -7.62 -6.58 7.86
N TYR A 160 -7.23 -6.92 9.10
CA TYR A 160 -7.64 -8.15 9.79
C TYR A 160 -8.51 -7.85 11.01
N PRO A 161 -9.85 -7.70 10.85
CA PRO A 161 -10.72 -7.46 11.98
C PRO A 161 -10.70 -8.60 13.01
N GLN A 162 -10.95 -8.27 14.27
CA GLN A 162 -11.10 -9.20 15.38
C GLN A 162 -12.56 -9.57 15.62
N SER A 163 -13.48 -8.62 15.42
CA SER A 163 -14.92 -8.79 15.62
C SER A 163 -15.71 -7.89 14.68
N ASP A 164 -17.01 -8.17 14.55
CA ASP A 164 -17.93 -7.31 13.80
C ASP A 164 -18.06 -5.92 14.45
N ASP A 165 -17.97 -5.82 15.78
CA ASP A 165 -17.96 -4.53 16.49
C ASP A 165 -16.78 -3.66 16.07
N GLN A 166 -15.60 -4.26 15.86
CA GLN A 166 -14.42 -3.55 15.37
C GLN A 166 -14.64 -3.06 13.94
N ILE A 167 -15.28 -3.86 13.09
CA ILE A 167 -15.66 -3.47 11.73
C ILE A 167 -16.62 -2.27 11.77
N GLN A 168 -17.67 -2.35 12.60
CA GLN A 168 -18.66 -1.27 12.73
C GLN A 168 -18.03 0.02 13.28
N LEU A 169 -17.11 -0.08 14.25
CA LEU A 169 -16.37 1.07 14.78
C LEU A 169 -15.55 1.76 13.68
N ILE A 170 -14.73 0.99 12.96
CA ILE A 170 -13.88 1.51 11.88
C ILE A 170 -14.75 2.17 10.80
N MET A 171 -15.78 1.47 10.32
CA MET A 171 -16.67 1.99 9.29
C MET A 171 -17.41 3.25 9.76
N GLY A 172 -17.96 3.24 10.97
CA GLY A 172 -18.67 4.38 11.54
C GLY A 172 -17.79 5.63 11.63
N ILE A 173 -16.53 5.49 12.05
CA ILE A 173 -15.58 6.61 12.12
C ILE A 173 -15.17 7.08 10.72
N ALA A 174 -14.93 6.17 9.77
CA ALA A 174 -14.61 6.54 8.39
C ALA A 174 -15.76 7.36 7.77
N MET A 175 -17.00 6.91 7.91
CA MET A 175 -18.18 7.63 7.40
C MET A 175 -18.37 8.99 8.09
N LYS A 176 -18.17 9.04 9.41
CA LYS A 176 -18.22 10.30 10.18
C LYS A 176 -17.12 11.30 9.74
N SER A 177 -16.02 10.79 9.19
CA SER A 177 -14.91 11.61 8.68
C SER A 177 -15.12 12.12 7.25
N GLY A 178 -16.27 11.80 6.63
CA GLY A 178 -16.66 12.31 5.31
C GLY A 178 -16.59 11.28 4.18
N PHE A 179 -16.02 10.10 4.43
CA PHE A 179 -15.97 9.05 3.42
C PHE A 179 -17.36 8.48 3.11
N GLN A 180 -17.51 8.02 1.88
CA GLN A 180 -18.57 7.08 1.48
C GLN A 180 -17.93 5.71 1.21
N GLY A 181 -18.76 4.68 0.97
CA GLY A 181 -18.29 3.36 0.56
C GLY A 181 -18.67 2.26 1.55
N GLY A 182 -17.76 1.31 1.77
CA GLY A 182 -18.02 0.17 2.65
C GLY A 182 -17.03 -0.97 2.49
N LEU A 183 -17.46 -2.16 2.94
CA LEU A 183 -16.59 -3.32 3.09
C LEU A 183 -16.78 -4.29 1.92
N VAL A 184 -15.68 -4.66 1.28
CA VAL A 184 -15.60 -5.75 0.30
C VAL A 184 -14.93 -6.95 0.99
N ILE A 185 -15.59 -8.11 0.94
CA ILE A 185 -15.09 -9.34 1.54
C ILE A 185 -14.83 -10.34 0.42
N ASP A 186 -13.55 -10.65 0.19
CA ASP A 186 -13.17 -11.73 -0.72
C ASP A 186 -13.17 -13.06 0.06
N TYR A 187 -13.61 -14.12 -0.60
CA TYR A 187 -13.72 -15.48 -0.07
C TYR A 187 -14.52 -15.57 1.26
N PRO A 188 -15.75 -15.03 1.31
CA PRO A 188 -16.52 -14.88 2.55
C PRO A 188 -16.82 -16.21 3.27
N ASN A 189 -16.82 -17.32 2.54
CA ASN A 189 -17.10 -18.66 3.07
C ASN A 189 -15.86 -19.39 3.60
N SER A 190 -14.65 -18.90 3.32
CA SER A 190 -13.41 -19.51 3.82
C SER A 190 -12.96 -18.86 5.12
N ARG A 191 -12.60 -19.65 6.14
CA ARG A 191 -11.99 -19.09 7.37
C ARG A 191 -10.53 -18.69 7.16
N LYS A 192 -9.84 -19.32 6.22
CA LYS A 192 -8.40 -19.16 5.98
C LYS A 192 -8.11 -18.08 4.92
N ALA A 193 -8.91 -18.08 3.86
CA ALA A 193 -8.70 -17.22 2.70
C ALA A 193 -9.44 -15.88 2.77
N LYS A 194 -10.39 -15.73 3.70
CA LYS A 194 -11.19 -14.51 3.81
C LYS A 194 -10.32 -13.27 3.98
N LYS A 195 -10.55 -12.28 3.11
CA LYS A 195 -9.87 -10.98 3.16
C LYS A 195 -10.90 -9.86 3.22
N TYR A 196 -10.64 -8.87 4.07
CA TYR A 196 -11.47 -7.70 4.26
C TYR A 196 -10.79 -6.48 3.65
N PHE A 197 -11.49 -5.77 2.77
CA PHE A 197 -11.05 -4.53 2.15
C PHE A 197 -12.06 -3.43 2.46
N LEU A 198 -11.65 -2.39 3.16
CA LEU A 198 -12.43 -1.18 3.34
C LEU A 198 -12.22 -0.28 2.12
N CYS A 199 -13.25 -0.13 1.31
CA CYS A 199 -13.24 0.68 0.09
C CYS A 199 -13.97 2.00 0.36
N LEU A 200 -13.21 3.09 0.38
CA LEU A 200 -13.67 4.43 0.72
C LEU A 200 -13.57 5.39 -0.45
N PHE A 201 -14.45 6.39 -0.50
CA PHE A 201 -14.51 7.41 -1.54
C PHE A 201 -14.53 8.81 -0.89
N SER A 202 -13.62 9.70 -1.29
CA SER A 202 -13.40 11.06 -0.74
C SER A 202 -14.39 12.13 -1.27
N GLY A 203 -15.52 11.70 -1.83
CA GLY A 203 -16.53 12.60 -2.38
C GLY A 203 -17.71 11.84 -3.00
N GLY A 204 -18.88 12.48 -3.00
CA GLY A 204 -20.01 12.04 -3.82
C GLY A 204 -19.95 12.70 -5.19
N SER A 205 -20.41 12.01 -6.24
CA SER A 205 -20.74 12.62 -7.53
C SER A 205 -21.67 13.81 -7.30
N SER A 206 -21.08 14.99 -7.24
CA SER A 206 -21.76 16.28 -7.19
C SER A 206 -21.63 16.93 -8.56
N GLU A 207 -21.93 16.15 -9.59
CA GLU A 207 -22.35 16.70 -10.87
C GLU A 207 -23.89 16.65 -10.89
N SER A 208 -24.45 17.85 -10.95
CA SER A 208 -25.77 18.18 -11.52
C SER A 208 -26.99 17.39 -11.02
N GLY A 209 -27.58 17.80 -9.89
CA GLY A 209 -29.05 17.76 -9.64
C GLY A 209 -29.78 16.41 -9.74
N ALA A 210 -29.09 15.31 -9.98
CA ALA A 210 -29.63 13.98 -10.13
C ALA A 210 -29.36 13.21 -8.84
N SER A 211 -30.45 12.74 -8.23
CA SER A 211 -30.53 11.74 -7.15
C SER A 211 -29.21 11.11 -6.70
N LYS A 212 -28.89 11.20 -5.40
CA LYS A 212 -27.87 10.41 -4.66
C LYS A 212 -27.65 9.04 -5.33
N ALA A 213 -26.74 8.97 -6.31
CA ALA A 213 -26.39 7.71 -6.94
C ALA A 213 -25.70 6.90 -5.86
N LYS A 214 -26.32 5.79 -5.46
CA LYS A 214 -25.79 4.89 -4.43
C LYS A 214 -24.41 4.45 -4.93
N VAL A 215 -23.33 4.82 -4.23
CA VAL A 215 -21.98 4.39 -4.58
C VAL A 215 -21.97 2.87 -4.57
N GLU A 216 -21.88 2.26 -5.75
CA GLU A 216 -21.94 0.81 -5.89
C GLU A 216 -20.57 0.24 -5.51
N LEU A 217 -20.58 -0.62 -4.49
CA LEU A 217 -19.36 -1.26 -4.02
C LEU A 217 -18.95 -2.38 -4.98
N PRO A 218 -17.64 -2.54 -5.24
CA PRO A 218 -17.15 -3.68 -5.99
C PRO A 218 -17.60 -5.00 -5.35
N LYS A 219 -17.96 -5.98 -6.18
CA LYS A 219 -18.29 -7.31 -5.68
C LYS A 219 -17.03 -8.00 -5.14
N GLY A 220 -17.16 -8.66 -3.99
CA GLY A 220 -16.15 -9.55 -3.46
C GLY A 220 -15.92 -10.76 -4.37
N LEU A 221 -14.74 -11.35 -4.29
CA LEU A 221 -14.42 -12.58 -5.01
C LEU A 221 -15.10 -13.79 -4.35
N ASP A 222 -15.84 -14.54 -5.15
CA ASP A 222 -16.44 -15.82 -4.80
C ASP A 222 -15.62 -16.94 -5.47
N GLY A 223 -14.96 -17.81 -4.69
CA GLY A 223 -14.16 -18.92 -5.21
C GLY A 223 -13.72 -19.88 -4.09
N GLU A 224 -13.44 -21.15 -4.43
CA GLU A 224 -12.81 -22.07 -3.47
C GLU A 224 -11.36 -21.62 -3.19
N ASP A 225 -10.93 -21.80 -1.95
CA ASP A 225 -9.62 -21.44 -1.37
C ASP A 225 -8.47 -21.19 -2.39
N PRO A 226 -7.82 -20.00 -2.44
CA PRO A 226 -6.65 -19.73 -3.29
C PRO A 226 -5.46 -20.67 -3.01
N ASP A 227 -5.44 -21.40 -1.87
CA ASP A 227 -4.45 -22.47 -1.65
C ASP A 227 -4.73 -23.76 -2.47
N ARG A 228 -5.93 -23.94 -3.05
CA ARG A 228 -6.26 -25.08 -3.95
C ARG A 228 -5.91 -24.82 -5.42
N GLU A 229 -5.74 -23.57 -5.83
CA GLU A 229 -5.45 -23.19 -7.21
C GLU A 229 -3.93 -23.02 -7.43
N ARG A 230 -3.18 -24.12 -7.29
CA ARG A 230 -1.84 -24.23 -7.91
C ARG A 230 -1.90 -24.43 -9.44
N GLU A 231 -3.09 -24.43 -10.03
CA GLU A 231 -3.32 -24.52 -11.47
C GLU A 231 -4.17 -23.34 -11.95
N ASN A 232 -3.51 -22.34 -12.54
CA ASN A 232 -4.02 -21.39 -13.55
C ASN A 232 -5.49 -20.97 -13.43
N VAL A 233 -5.82 -20.07 -12.50
CA VAL A 233 -7.16 -19.45 -12.45
C VAL A 233 -7.08 -17.94 -12.62
N GLN A 234 -7.87 -17.45 -13.58
CA GLN A 234 -8.38 -16.11 -13.94
C GLN A 234 -7.59 -14.82 -13.64
N PHE A 235 -6.71 -14.79 -12.64
CA PHE A 235 -5.77 -13.72 -12.37
C PHE A 235 -4.91 -13.39 -13.60
N GLU A 236 -4.59 -14.34 -14.47
CA GLU A 236 -3.82 -14.07 -15.69
C GLU A 236 -4.55 -13.19 -16.70
N ARG A 237 -5.85 -13.34 -16.97
CA ARG A 237 -6.50 -12.59 -18.08
C ARG A 237 -6.65 -11.09 -17.82
N ARG A 238 -6.91 -10.67 -16.58
CA ARG A 238 -6.98 -9.23 -16.22
C ARG A 238 -5.58 -8.66 -15.93
N ARG A 239 -4.69 -9.45 -15.34
CA ARG A 239 -3.25 -9.15 -15.17
C ARG A 239 -2.54 -9.02 -16.51
N GLU A 240 -2.87 -9.82 -17.52
CA GLU A 240 -2.37 -9.71 -18.89
C GLU A 240 -2.90 -8.45 -19.58
N LYS A 241 -4.16 -8.08 -19.38
CA LYS A 241 -4.70 -6.82 -19.92
C LYS A 241 -4.04 -5.58 -19.30
N PHE A 242 -3.76 -5.58 -17.99
CA PHE A 242 -2.99 -4.51 -17.34
C PHE A 242 -1.49 -4.55 -17.72
N LYS A 243 -0.84 -5.73 -17.68
CA LYS A 243 0.58 -5.92 -18.10
C LYS A 243 0.84 -5.62 -19.57
N SER A 244 -0.12 -5.89 -20.47
CA SER A 244 0.05 -5.65 -21.91
C SER A 244 -0.16 -4.20 -22.30
N ARG A 245 -0.89 -3.41 -21.51
CA ARG A 245 -1.27 -2.02 -21.85
C ARG A 245 -0.40 -0.96 -21.18
N GLN A 246 0.22 -1.25 -20.03
CA GLN A 246 1.23 -0.40 -19.40
C GLN A 246 2.59 -1.11 -19.41
N LYS A 247 3.16 -1.27 -20.61
CA LYS A 247 4.49 -1.90 -20.76
C LYS A 247 5.61 -0.92 -20.41
N ARG A 248 5.64 -0.39 -19.19
CA ARG A 248 6.89 0.03 -18.58
C ARG A 248 7.52 -1.23 -18.00
N ARG A 249 8.60 -1.73 -18.63
CA ARG A 249 9.37 -2.84 -18.07
C ARG A 249 9.81 -2.48 -16.65
N SER A 250 9.77 -3.46 -15.75
CA SER A 250 10.43 -3.35 -14.43
C SER A 250 11.81 -2.75 -14.63
N ILE A 251 12.19 -1.81 -13.77
CA ILE A 251 13.43 -1.06 -13.93
C ILE A 251 14.67 -1.95 -13.79
N LYS A 252 14.54 -3.09 -13.09
CA LYS A 252 15.56 -4.15 -13.05
C LYS A 252 15.71 -4.89 -14.40
N ASP A 253 14.68 -4.83 -15.28
CA ASP A 253 14.66 -5.43 -16.62
C ASP A 253 14.99 -4.42 -17.75
N LYS A 254 15.36 -3.18 -17.40
CA LYS A 254 15.86 -2.18 -18.37
C LYS A 254 17.32 -2.47 -18.74
N ASP A 255 17.81 -1.81 -19.80
CA ASP A 255 19.23 -1.81 -20.12
C ASP A 255 20.04 -1.49 -18.86
N SER A 256 20.99 -2.36 -18.52
CA SER A 256 21.85 -2.28 -17.31
C SER A 256 22.40 -0.88 -17.08
N ARG A 257 22.68 -0.13 -18.14
CA ARG A 257 23.14 1.25 -18.07
C ARG A 257 22.05 2.23 -17.61
N GLU A 258 20.83 2.11 -18.14
CA GLU A 258 19.70 2.98 -17.76
C GLU A 258 19.35 2.79 -16.28
N TRP A 259 19.34 1.54 -15.81
CA TRP A 259 19.17 1.21 -14.40
C TRP A 259 20.21 1.91 -13.50
N ILE A 260 21.50 1.83 -13.86
CA ILE A 260 22.58 2.48 -13.09
C ILE A 260 22.41 4.00 -13.07
N LEU A 261 22.06 4.63 -14.20
CA LEU A 261 21.90 6.08 -14.27
C LEU A 261 20.73 6.56 -13.40
N ARG A 262 19.59 5.86 -13.48
CA ARG A 262 18.42 6.17 -12.64
C ARG A 262 18.73 5.98 -11.16
N LYS A 263 19.47 4.93 -10.78
CA LYS A 263 19.92 4.69 -9.41
C LYS A 263 20.83 5.82 -8.89
N LYS A 264 21.76 6.28 -9.72
CA LYS A 264 22.60 7.44 -9.39
C LYS A 264 21.77 8.70 -9.19
N GLU A 265 20.80 8.94 -10.07
CA GLU A 265 19.88 10.07 -9.93
C GLU A 265 19.08 10.00 -8.61
N LEU A 266 18.52 8.82 -8.28
CA LEU A 266 17.81 8.60 -7.02
C LEU A 266 18.69 8.90 -5.80
N TYR A 267 19.92 8.39 -5.79
CA TYR A 267 20.86 8.63 -4.69
C TYR A 267 21.30 10.10 -4.58
N ARG A 268 21.45 10.81 -5.72
CA ARG A 268 21.71 12.26 -5.71
C ARG A 268 20.53 13.02 -5.11
N LYS A 269 19.29 12.67 -5.49
CA LYS A 269 18.06 13.27 -4.91
C LYS A 269 17.95 13.02 -3.40
N ARG A 270 18.40 11.85 -2.94
CA ARG A 270 18.49 11.50 -1.51
C ARG A 270 19.68 12.12 -0.77
N GLY A 271 20.46 12.99 -1.42
CA GLY A 271 21.57 13.70 -0.79
C GLY A 271 22.82 12.85 -0.53
N LYS A 272 22.97 11.67 -1.16
CA LYS A 272 24.22 10.90 -1.04
C LYS A 272 25.35 11.61 -1.79
N GLU A 273 26.36 12.06 -1.06
CA GLU A 273 27.52 12.78 -1.62
C GLU A 273 28.46 11.89 -2.44
N SER A 274 28.49 10.59 -2.14
CA SER A 274 29.42 9.62 -2.75
C SER A 274 28.96 9.08 -4.11
N VAL A 275 27.97 9.70 -4.77
CA VAL A 275 27.44 9.20 -6.05
C VAL A 275 28.40 9.54 -7.20
N PRO A 276 28.96 8.54 -7.92
CA PRO A 276 29.92 8.80 -8.99
C PRO A 276 29.30 9.54 -10.19
N ASN A 277 30.08 10.40 -10.84
CA ASN A 277 29.70 11.10 -12.07
C ASN A 277 29.32 10.15 -13.20
N ASP A 278 28.47 10.63 -14.11
CA ASP A 278 28.03 9.85 -15.26
C ASP A 278 29.12 9.78 -16.32
N SER A 279 29.30 8.59 -16.90
CA SER A 279 30.36 8.32 -17.87
C SER A 279 29.83 7.50 -19.03
N LYS A 280 30.43 7.66 -20.22
CA LYS A 280 30.16 6.81 -21.40
C LYS A 280 30.45 5.33 -21.16
N TYR A 281 31.19 5.00 -20.11
CA TYR A 281 31.53 3.63 -19.70
C TYR A 281 30.62 3.07 -18.58
N THR A 282 29.60 3.82 -18.15
CA THR A 282 28.64 3.37 -17.12
C THR A 282 27.98 2.06 -17.53
N GLY A 283 27.99 1.06 -16.65
CA GLY A 283 27.41 -0.26 -16.91
C GLY A 283 28.24 -1.20 -17.79
N ARG A 284 29.42 -0.78 -18.28
CA ARG A 284 30.29 -1.65 -19.06
C ARG A 284 31.19 -2.48 -18.15
N GLN A 285 31.28 -3.79 -18.43
CA GLN A 285 32.21 -4.69 -17.76
C GLN A 285 33.65 -4.27 -18.09
N ARG A 286 34.49 -4.06 -17.06
CA ARG A 286 35.91 -3.78 -17.26
C ARG A 286 36.64 -5.09 -17.52
N LYS A 287 37.56 -5.11 -18.50
CA LYS A 287 38.40 -6.27 -18.73
C LYS A 287 39.32 -6.48 -17.51
N PRO A 288 39.56 -7.73 -17.09
CA PRO A 288 40.53 -8.02 -16.04
C PRO A 288 41.90 -7.48 -16.47
N ILE A 289 42.56 -6.81 -15.53
CA ILE A 289 43.96 -6.40 -15.67
C ILE A 289 44.75 -7.56 -15.07
N PHE A 290 45.47 -8.29 -15.94
CA PHE A 290 46.43 -9.30 -15.54
C PHE A 290 47.82 -8.68 -15.44
#